data_AF-A0A7L3IIQ2-F1
#
_entry.id   AF-A0A7L3IIQ2-F1
#
_cell.length_a   1.000
_cell.length_b   1.000
_cell.length_c   1.000
_cell.angle_alpha   90.00
_cell.angle_beta   90.00
_cell.angle_gamma   90.00
#
_symmetry.space_group_name_H-M   'P 1'
#
loop_
_entity.id
_entity.type
_entity.pdbx_description
1 polymer ?
#
loop_
_entity_poly.entity_id
_entity_poly.type
_entity_poly.pdbx_seq_one_letter_code
_entity_poly.pdbx_strand_id
1 'polypeptide(L)'
;PWVSLSQAMQYMELIPKELQPVAGTDGAFHRRRRLTRQLPLYDQDPAHCRGLAEGEQKLMEEFVKKYKAEALGVGEVALPGQGGSGKEEGKPQDKSIDPSKAPESPNGALESAPAAGHYRCETCKQAVPGDCPVVYADRAGYGRQWHPACFVCCRCAEPLVDLIYFWKSGAAWCGRHYCESLRPRCAGCDEV
;
A
#
# COMPACT_ATOMS: atom_id res chain seq x y z
N PRO A 1 4.96 -6.96 13.50
CA PRO A 1 5.87 -6.49 12.44
C PRO A 1 6.13 -4.98 12.57
N TRP A 2 7.35 -4.61 12.97
CA TRP A 2 7.80 -3.22 12.97
C TRP A 2 8.82 -3.04 11.86
N VAL A 3 8.70 -1.98 11.07
CA VAL A 3 9.76 -1.53 10.15
C VAL A 3 11.00 -1.25 10.99
N SER A 4 12.19 -1.69 10.57
CA SER A 4 13.41 -1.42 11.34
C SER A 4 13.68 0.10 11.38
N LEU A 5 14.36 0.57 12.42
CA LEU A 5 14.71 2.00 12.52
C LEU A 5 15.54 2.45 11.29
N SER A 6 16.42 1.59 10.78
CA SER A 6 17.19 1.84 9.56
C SER A 6 16.30 1.93 8.30
N GLN A 7 15.36 1.00 8.11
CA GLN A 7 14.41 1.03 6.99
C GLN A 7 13.50 2.26 7.04
N ALA A 8 13.06 2.66 8.25
CA ALA A 8 12.25 3.86 8.45
C ALA A 8 13.04 5.14 8.13
N MET A 9 14.32 5.20 8.49
CA MET A 9 15.21 6.32 8.15
C MET A 9 15.47 6.40 6.63
N GLN A 10 15.88 5.29 6.01
CA GLN A 10 16.08 5.19 4.55
C GLN A 10 14.83 5.60 3.77
N TYR A 11 13.65 5.25 4.26
CA TYR A 11 12.39 5.67 3.67
C TYR A 11 12.13 7.18 3.81
N MET A 12 12.35 7.76 4.99
CA MET A 12 12.17 9.21 5.22
C MET A 12 13.13 10.06 4.36
N GLU A 13 14.34 9.56 4.09
CA GLU A 13 15.32 10.20 3.19
C GLU A 13 14.82 10.33 1.74
N LEU A 14 13.86 9.50 1.30
CA LEU A 14 13.21 9.59 -0.01
C LEU A 14 12.06 10.60 -0.06
N ILE A 15 11.66 11.19 1.07
CA ILE A 15 10.60 12.20 1.17
C ILE A 15 11.25 13.60 1.27
N PRO A 16 10.83 14.59 0.47
CA PRO A 16 11.24 16.00 0.65
C PRO A 16 11.02 16.45 2.10
N LYS A 17 11.98 17.18 2.68
CA LYS A 17 12.03 17.49 4.12
C LYS A 17 10.79 18.23 4.62
N GLU A 18 10.21 19.04 3.75
CA GLU A 18 9.01 19.86 3.96
C GLU A 18 7.74 19.00 4.05
N LEU A 19 7.80 17.77 3.54
CA LEU A 19 6.68 16.82 3.46
C LEU A 19 6.84 15.63 4.42
N GLN A 20 8.02 15.46 5.05
CA GLN A 20 8.31 14.37 5.99
C GLN A 20 7.34 14.39 7.18
N PRO A 21 6.59 13.30 7.44
CA PRO A 21 5.48 13.29 8.41
C PRO A 21 5.91 13.16 9.89
N VAL A 22 6.99 13.83 10.27
CA VAL A 22 7.53 13.86 11.64
C VAL A 22 6.58 14.61 12.57
N ALA A 23 6.28 14.05 13.74
CA ALA A 23 5.30 14.62 14.67
C ALA A 23 5.65 16.08 15.06
N GLY A 24 4.72 16.99 14.81
CA GLY A 24 4.88 18.43 15.08
C GLY A 24 5.35 19.29 13.89
N THR A 25 5.76 18.69 12.76
CA THR A 25 6.19 19.46 11.57
C THR A 25 5.05 19.81 10.62
N ASP A 26 5.31 20.75 9.71
CA ASP A 26 4.43 21.05 8.57
C ASP A 26 4.16 19.81 7.70
N GLY A 27 5.13 18.90 7.55
CA GLY A 27 4.95 17.63 6.85
C GLY A 27 3.91 16.72 7.52
N ALA A 28 3.88 16.66 8.86
CA ALA A 28 2.81 15.95 9.58
C ALA A 28 1.45 16.66 9.49
N PHE A 29 1.42 18.01 9.49
CA PHE A 29 0.18 18.76 9.23
C PHE A 29 -0.35 18.49 7.81
N HIS A 30 0.54 18.52 6.81
CA HIS A 30 0.24 18.24 5.41
C HIS A 30 -0.27 16.81 5.22
N ARG A 31 0.40 15.79 5.80
CA ARG A 31 -0.07 14.40 5.81
C ARG A 31 -1.47 14.29 6.42
N ARG A 32 -1.71 14.92 7.57
CA ARG A 32 -3.04 14.91 8.22
C ARG A 32 -4.11 15.54 7.32
N ARG A 33 -3.85 16.71 6.74
CA ARG A 33 -4.76 17.38 5.79
C ARG A 33 -5.08 16.49 4.57
N ARG A 34 -4.09 15.74 4.06
CA ARG A 34 -4.30 14.79 2.96
C ARG A 34 -5.14 13.58 3.36
N LEU A 35 -4.92 12.99 4.54
CA LEU A 35 -5.79 11.91 5.07
C LEU A 35 -7.25 12.38 5.15
N THR A 36 -7.50 13.55 5.75
CA THR A 36 -8.85 14.13 5.86
C THR A 36 -9.49 14.38 4.49
N ARG A 37 -8.72 14.83 3.48
CA ARG A 37 -9.22 15.02 2.10
C ARG A 37 -9.57 13.71 1.39
N GLN A 38 -8.94 12.59 1.76
CA GLN A 38 -9.17 11.28 1.14
C GLN A 38 -10.35 10.53 1.73
N LEU A 39 -10.61 10.62 3.04
CA LEU A 39 -11.80 10.10 3.70
C LEU A 39 -12.27 11.08 4.81
N PRO A 40 -13.05 12.11 4.47
CA PRO A 40 -13.67 13.00 5.45
C PRO A 40 -14.53 12.25 6.48
N LEU A 41 -14.73 12.81 7.67
CA LEU A 41 -15.56 12.15 8.69
C LEU A 41 -17.02 11.96 8.23
N TYR A 42 -17.57 12.94 7.50
CA TYR A 42 -18.90 12.88 6.90
C TYR A 42 -19.03 11.83 5.77
N ASP A 43 -17.92 11.33 5.20
CA ASP A 43 -17.89 10.21 4.25
C ASP A 43 -17.71 8.84 4.95
N GLN A 44 -17.50 8.82 6.28
CA GLN A 44 -17.17 7.63 7.06
C GLN A 44 -18.16 7.28 8.16
N ASP A 45 -18.94 8.24 8.64
CA ASP A 45 -19.83 8.09 9.80
C ASP A 45 -21.20 8.73 9.50
N PRO A 46 -22.31 7.97 9.52
CA PRO A 46 -23.66 8.50 9.31
C PRO A 46 -24.03 9.62 10.28
N ALA A 47 -23.54 9.60 11.53
CA ALA A 47 -23.82 10.64 12.52
C ALA A 47 -23.18 12.01 12.15
N HIS A 48 -22.21 12.00 11.24
CA HIS A 48 -21.54 13.20 10.73
C HIS A 48 -22.01 13.61 9.32
N CYS A 49 -22.80 12.79 8.63
CA CYS A 49 -23.31 13.09 7.29
C CYS A 49 -24.67 13.81 7.36
N ARG A 50 -24.73 15.04 6.82
CA ARG A 50 -25.95 15.87 6.80
C ARG A 50 -26.88 15.58 5.61
N GLY A 51 -26.42 14.81 4.64
CA GLY A 51 -27.10 14.57 3.36
C GLY A 51 -27.67 13.17 3.17
N LEU A 52 -27.99 12.45 4.25
CA LEU A 52 -28.63 11.13 4.20
C LEU A 52 -30.16 11.26 4.30
N ALA A 53 -30.88 10.56 3.41
CA ALA A 53 -32.32 10.37 3.54
C ALA A 53 -32.67 9.28 4.58
N GLU A 54 -33.96 9.19 4.93
CA GLU A 54 -34.46 8.16 5.84
C GLU A 54 -34.13 6.75 5.34
N GLY A 55 -33.53 5.93 6.21
CA GLY A 55 -33.06 4.57 5.87
C GLY A 55 -31.67 4.48 5.24
N GLU A 56 -31.09 5.57 4.69
CA GLU A 56 -29.78 5.51 4.03
C GLU A 56 -28.59 5.31 4.99
N GLN A 57 -28.76 5.63 6.28
CA GLN A 57 -27.74 5.45 7.32
C GLN A 57 -27.13 4.04 7.28
N LYS A 58 -27.98 3.00 7.26
CA LYS A 58 -27.54 1.60 7.18
C LYS A 58 -26.82 1.28 5.86
N LEU A 59 -27.26 1.87 4.74
CA LEU A 59 -26.59 1.70 3.45
C LEU A 59 -25.20 2.35 3.42
N MET A 60 -24.97 3.40 4.23
CA MET A 60 -23.66 4.01 4.45
C MET A 60 -22.80 3.16 5.40
N GLU A 61 -23.34 2.68 6.52
CA GLU A 61 -22.64 1.77 7.45
C GLU A 61 -22.14 0.50 6.74
N GLU A 62 -23.00 -0.15 5.96
CA GLU A 62 -22.66 -1.36 5.21
C GLU A 62 -21.59 -1.08 4.15
N PHE A 63 -21.66 0.07 3.47
CA PHE A 63 -20.63 0.50 2.52
C PHE A 63 -19.28 0.75 3.19
N VAL A 64 -19.27 1.48 4.31
CA VAL A 64 -18.07 1.79 5.10
C VAL A 64 -17.45 0.52 5.69
N LYS A 65 -18.26 -0.36 6.27
CA LYS A 65 -17.85 -1.67 6.76
C LYS A 65 -17.25 -2.52 5.64
N LYS A 66 -17.89 -2.57 4.47
CA LYS A 66 -17.43 -3.34 3.32
C LYS A 66 -16.07 -2.86 2.81
N TYR A 67 -15.89 -1.57 2.53
CA TYR A 67 -14.62 -1.10 2.00
C TYR A 67 -13.48 -1.24 3.03
N LYS A 68 -13.76 -1.04 4.33
CA LYS A 68 -12.79 -1.26 5.41
C LYS A 68 -12.37 -2.73 5.51
N ALA A 69 -13.30 -3.66 5.30
CA ALA A 69 -13.02 -5.09 5.32
C ALA A 69 -12.30 -5.61 4.06
N GLU A 70 -12.62 -5.09 2.87
CA GLU A 70 -12.20 -5.68 1.59
C GLU A 70 -11.10 -4.92 0.84
N ALA A 71 -11.15 -3.57 0.82
CA ALA A 71 -10.39 -2.76 -0.14
C ALA A 71 -9.37 -1.80 0.49
N LEU A 72 -9.63 -1.31 1.70
CA LEU A 72 -8.77 -0.38 2.43
C LEU A 72 -7.51 -1.08 2.97
N GLY A 73 -6.36 -0.43 2.82
CA GLY A 73 -5.11 -0.78 3.48
C GLY A 73 -4.22 0.45 3.72
N VAL A 74 -3.01 0.19 4.24
CA VAL A 74 -1.91 1.16 4.40
C VAL A 74 -0.67 0.57 3.73
N GLY A 75 0.17 1.40 3.09
CA GLY A 75 1.39 0.93 2.45
C GLY A 75 2.38 0.35 3.46
N GLU A 76 2.88 -0.87 3.21
CA GLU A 76 3.89 -1.51 4.03
C GLU A 76 5.27 -1.26 3.41
N VAL A 77 6.12 -0.46 4.06
CA VAL A 77 7.46 -0.14 3.55
C VAL A 77 8.48 -1.14 4.09
N ALA A 78 9.15 -1.86 3.19
CA ALA A 78 10.18 -2.84 3.49
C ALA A 78 11.20 -2.93 2.35
N LEU A 79 12.27 -3.72 2.50
CA LEU A 79 13.16 -4.02 1.38
C LEU A 79 12.52 -5.03 0.41
N PRO A 80 12.95 -5.07 -0.86
CA PRO A 80 12.50 -6.06 -1.82
C PRO A 80 12.71 -7.50 -1.31
N GLY A 81 11.67 -8.33 -1.43
CA GLY A 81 11.62 -9.69 -0.88
C GLY A 81 11.21 -9.79 0.60
N GLN A 82 11.05 -8.67 1.32
CA GLN A 82 10.72 -8.65 2.77
C GLN A 82 9.28 -8.22 3.08
N GLY A 83 8.42 -8.07 2.06
CA GLY A 83 7.01 -7.74 2.26
C GLY A 83 6.23 -8.87 2.91
N GLY A 84 5.48 -8.57 3.98
CA GLY A 84 4.56 -9.50 4.61
C GLY A 84 5.18 -10.44 5.64
N SER A 85 6.46 -10.26 6.01
CA SER A 85 7.21 -11.08 6.99
C SER A 85 6.71 -11.01 8.44
N GLY A 86 5.43 -10.69 8.66
CA GLY A 86 4.70 -10.83 9.92
C GLY A 86 3.31 -11.43 9.76
N LYS A 87 3.03 -12.15 8.65
CA LYS A 87 1.75 -12.80 8.33
C LYS A 87 1.94 -14.22 7.75
N GLU A 88 2.81 -15.04 8.34
CA GLU A 88 3.01 -16.44 7.94
C GLU A 88 2.57 -17.42 9.04
N GLU A 89 1.36 -17.99 8.88
CA GLU A 89 1.06 -19.37 9.28
C GLU A 89 0.13 -19.99 8.23
N GLY A 90 0.57 -21.08 7.60
CA GLY A 90 -0.34 -22.08 7.03
C GLY A 90 -0.93 -21.84 5.62
N LYS A 91 -0.12 -21.90 4.56
CA LYS A 91 -0.51 -22.67 3.37
C LYS A 91 0.68 -23.31 2.62
N PRO A 92 0.65 -24.62 2.32
CA PRO A 92 1.74 -25.26 1.58
C PRO A 92 1.89 -24.69 0.16
N GLN A 93 3.13 -24.42 -0.25
CA GLN A 93 3.49 -24.22 -1.64
C GLN A 93 3.73 -25.59 -2.28
N ASP A 94 3.03 -25.88 -3.37
CA ASP A 94 3.17 -27.14 -4.11
C ASP A 94 4.56 -27.22 -4.78
N LYS A 95 5.29 -28.30 -4.51
CA LYS A 95 6.63 -28.57 -5.03
C LYS A 95 6.60 -29.80 -5.93
N SER A 96 6.21 -29.59 -7.19
CA SER A 96 6.50 -30.56 -8.24
C SER A 96 8.00 -30.48 -8.61
N ILE A 97 8.75 -31.54 -8.30
CA ILE A 97 10.17 -31.73 -8.65
C ILE A 97 10.25 -33.02 -9.47
N ASP A 98 10.92 -32.98 -10.63
CA ASP A 98 11.17 -34.15 -11.47
C ASP A 98 12.70 -34.45 -11.53
N PRO A 99 13.19 -35.66 -11.17
CA PRO A 99 14.61 -35.88 -10.88
C PRO A 99 15.42 -36.62 -11.97
N SER A 100 16.43 -35.95 -12.55
CA SER A 100 17.60 -36.54 -13.24
C SER A 100 18.57 -35.42 -13.65
N LYS A 101 19.91 -35.55 -13.66
CA LYS A 101 20.86 -36.64 -13.33
C LYS A 101 22.25 -36.00 -13.06
N ALA A 102 23.14 -36.64 -12.30
CA ALA A 102 24.48 -36.16 -11.92
C ALA A 102 25.55 -37.27 -12.15
N PRO A 103 26.85 -37.11 -11.79
CA PRO A 103 27.64 -35.92 -11.39
C PRO A 103 28.77 -35.67 -12.45
N GLU A 104 30.03 -35.19 -12.28
CA GLU A 104 30.97 -34.85 -11.17
C GLU A 104 32.00 -33.78 -11.63
N SER A 105 32.49 -32.90 -10.72
CA SER A 105 33.93 -32.62 -10.46
C SER A 105 34.14 -31.36 -9.57
N PRO A 106 35.22 -31.25 -8.77
CA PRO A 106 35.35 -30.21 -7.73
C PRO A 106 36.30 -29.03 -8.05
N ASN A 107 35.93 -27.84 -7.61
CA ASN A 107 36.71 -26.63 -7.22
C ASN A 107 35.74 -25.43 -7.25
N GLY A 108 35.81 -24.39 -6.40
CA GLY A 108 36.69 -24.13 -5.26
C GLY A 108 36.54 -22.66 -4.82
N ALA A 109 35.90 -22.41 -3.67
CA ALA A 109 35.79 -21.14 -2.96
C ALA A 109 35.49 -19.83 -3.75
N LEU A 110 34.20 -19.47 -3.81
CA LEU A 110 33.74 -18.18 -3.28
C LEU A 110 32.27 -18.33 -2.82
N GLU A 111 31.92 -17.74 -1.68
CA GLU A 111 30.54 -17.78 -1.16
C GLU A 111 29.61 -16.95 -2.06
N SER A 112 28.74 -17.64 -2.80
CA SER A 112 27.76 -16.99 -3.66
C SER A 112 26.72 -16.25 -2.81
N ALA A 113 26.74 -14.92 -2.86
CA ALA A 113 25.71 -14.07 -2.27
C ALA A 113 24.29 -14.55 -2.70
N PRO A 114 23.27 -14.41 -1.84
CA PRO A 114 21.92 -14.86 -2.16
C PRO A 114 21.45 -14.22 -3.46
N ALA A 115 20.96 -15.05 -4.39
CA ALA A 115 20.71 -14.66 -5.78
C ALA A 115 19.90 -13.36 -5.86
N ALA A 116 20.49 -12.33 -6.48
CA ALA A 116 19.91 -11.00 -6.56
C ALA A 116 18.58 -11.05 -7.34
N GLY A 117 17.47 -11.08 -6.61
CA GLY A 117 16.13 -11.13 -7.20
C GLY A 117 15.94 -9.98 -8.20
N HIS A 118 15.42 -10.28 -9.38
CA HIS A 118 15.08 -9.27 -10.38
C HIS A 118 13.79 -8.53 -9.98
N TYR A 119 13.89 -7.78 -8.89
CA TYR A 119 12.83 -6.95 -8.34
C TYR A 119 12.40 -5.89 -9.34
N ARG A 120 11.10 -5.76 -9.60
CA ARG A 120 10.52 -4.76 -10.51
C ARG A 120 9.41 -3.98 -9.83
N CYS A 121 9.25 -2.71 -10.20
CA CYS A 121 8.11 -1.90 -9.75
C CYS A 121 6.87 -2.17 -10.61
N GLU A 122 5.72 -2.39 -9.98
CA GLU A 122 4.45 -2.65 -10.65
C GLU A 122 3.98 -1.49 -11.55
N THR A 123 4.19 -0.23 -11.17
CA THR A 123 3.75 0.92 -11.99
C THR A 123 4.69 1.20 -13.17
N CYS A 124 5.97 1.52 -12.92
CA CYS A 124 6.89 1.94 -13.99
C CYS A 124 7.60 0.78 -14.71
N LYS A 125 7.41 -0.47 -14.25
CA LYS A 125 8.04 -1.71 -14.78
C LYS A 125 9.57 -1.76 -14.77
N GLN A 126 10.25 -0.72 -14.30
CA GLN A 126 11.70 -0.66 -14.10
C GLN A 126 12.15 -1.60 -12.97
N ALA A 127 13.44 -1.93 -12.96
CA ALA A 127 14.05 -2.70 -11.88
C ALA A 127 14.18 -1.87 -10.59
N VAL A 128 14.16 -2.56 -9.45
CA VAL A 128 14.41 -1.98 -8.12
C VAL A 128 15.74 -2.55 -7.58
N PRO A 129 16.67 -1.73 -7.07
CA PRO A 129 17.81 -2.22 -6.30
C PRO A 129 17.35 -2.94 -5.02
N GLY A 130 18.01 -4.04 -4.66
CA GLY A 130 17.62 -4.89 -3.52
C GLY A 130 17.82 -4.24 -2.13
N ASP A 131 18.52 -3.11 -2.09
CA ASP A 131 18.80 -2.27 -0.92
C ASP A 131 17.92 -1.00 -0.86
N CYS A 132 17.14 -0.71 -1.90
CA CYS A 132 16.23 0.43 -1.95
C CYS A 132 14.83 0.05 -1.43
N PRO A 133 14.24 0.80 -0.48
CA PRO A 133 12.94 0.44 0.10
C PRO A 133 11.79 0.54 -0.92
N VAL A 134 10.88 -0.43 -0.84
CA VAL A 134 9.66 -0.52 -1.64
C VAL A 134 8.42 -0.52 -0.76
N VAL A 135 7.29 -0.16 -1.37
CA VAL A 135 5.95 -0.29 -0.81
C VAL A 135 5.35 -1.61 -1.25
N TYR A 136 4.77 -2.33 -0.30
CA TYR A 136 3.85 -3.45 -0.53
C TYR A 136 2.42 -3.03 -0.20
N ALA A 137 1.46 -3.68 -0.85
CA ALA A 137 0.04 -3.47 -0.64
C ALA A 137 -0.62 -4.82 -0.34
N ASP A 138 -0.99 -5.06 0.92
CA ASP A 138 -1.52 -6.34 1.38
C ASP A 138 -2.80 -6.79 0.63
N ARG A 139 -3.66 -5.84 0.24
CA ARG A 139 -4.85 -6.08 -0.60
C ARG A 139 -4.52 -6.45 -2.05
N ALA A 140 -3.33 -6.10 -2.53
CA ALA A 140 -2.81 -6.49 -3.84
C ALA A 140 -2.02 -7.80 -3.83
N GLY A 141 -1.70 -8.31 -2.63
CA GLY A 141 -0.80 -9.43 -2.38
C GLY A 141 0.68 -9.02 -2.43
N TYR A 142 1.49 -9.65 -1.57
CA TYR A 142 2.93 -9.36 -1.45
C TYR A 142 3.78 -9.75 -2.67
N GLY A 143 3.19 -10.39 -3.69
CA GLY A 143 3.79 -10.59 -5.01
C GLY A 143 3.86 -9.32 -5.88
N ARG A 144 3.39 -8.16 -5.38
CA ARG A 144 3.48 -6.86 -6.06
C ARG A 144 4.13 -5.82 -5.16
N GLN A 145 4.95 -4.97 -5.75
CA GLN A 145 5.77 -3.98 -5.05
C GLN A 145 5.95 -2.71 -5.89
N TRP A 146 6.18 -1.58 -5.22
CA TRP A 146 6.27 -0.26 -5.83
C TRP A 146 7.45 0.54 -5.28
N HIS A 147 8.10 1.36 -6.11
CA HIS A 147 8.86 2.49 -5.57
C HIS A 147 7.91 3.42 -4.80
N PRO A 148 8.33 4.08 -3.71
CA PRO A 148 7.49 5.04 -2.96
C PRO A 148 6.78 6.08 -3.85
N ALA A 149 7.52 6.71 -4.78
CA ALA A 149 6.96 7.67 -5.74
C ALA A 149 6.06 7.04 -6.82
N CYS A 150 6.08 5.71 -6.98
CA CYS A 150 5.25 4.97 -7.94
C CYS A 150 3.96 4.39 -7.32
N PHE A 151 3.82 4.40 -5.99
CA PHE A 151 2.61 3.95 -5.30
C PHE A 151 1.60 5.09 -5.20
N VAL A 152 0.89 5.33 -6.31
CA VAL A 152 0.01 6.49 -6.53
C VAL A 152 -1.43 6.07 -6.85
N CYS A 153 -2.40 6.96 -6.60
CA CYS A 153 -3.76 6.77 -7.08
C CYS A 153 -3.82 6.83 -8.62
N CYS A 154 -4.31 5.78 -9.26
CA CYS A 154 -4.41 5.65 -10.72
C CYS A 154 -5.26 6.73 -11.44
N ARG A 155 -6.12 7.49 -10.71
CA ARG A 155 -6.96 8.56 -11.28
C ARG A 155 -6.38 9.98 -11.13
N CYS A 156 -5.43 10.21 -10.22
CA CYS A 156 -4.89 11.56 -9.96
C CYS A 156 -3.38 11.62 -9.64
N ALA A 157 -2.66 10.52 -9.76
CA ALA A 157 -1.24 10.38 -9.40
C ALA A 157 -0.88 10.79 -7.95
N GLU A 158 -1.86 10.92 -7.05
CA GLU A 158 -1.63 11.29 -5.66
C GLU A 158 -0.87 10.17 -4.91
N PRO A 159 0.31 10.40 -4.29
CA PRO A 159 1.09 9.36 -3.61
C PRO A 159 0.41 8.80 -2.37
N LEU A 160 0.33 7.48 -2.25
CA LEU A 160 -0.43 6.78 -1.20
C LEU A 160 0.46 6.12 -0.14
N VAL A 161 1.79 6.16 -0.27
CA VAL A 161 2.73 5.41 0.58
C VAL A 161 2.63 5.77 2.07
N ASP A 162 2.63 7.06 2.43
CA ASP A 162 2.40 7.50 3.81
C ASP A 162 0.93 7.42 4.24
N LEU A 163 0.01 7.10 3.34
CA LEU A 163 -1.43 7.26 3.53
C LEU A 163 -2.15 5.92 3.58
N ILE A 164 -3.48 6.01 3.62
CA ILE A 164 -4.36 4.93 3.22
C ILE A 164 -4.36 4.76 1.70
N TYR A 165 -4.59 3.53 1.25
CA TYR A 165 -4.87 3.21 -0.15
C TYR A 165 -6.08 2.30 -0.23
N PHE A 166 -6.69 2.25 -1.42
CA PHE A 166 -7.78 1.35 -1.74
C PHE A 166 -7.41 0.49 -2.95
N TRP A 167 -7.59 -0.82 -2.87
CA TRP A 167 -7.39 -1.73 -3.99
C TRP A 167 -8.70 -1.99 -4.75
N LYS A 168 -8.70 -1.80 -6.06
CA LYS A 168 -9.83 -2.12 -6.93
C LYS A 168 -9.34 -2.43 -8.35
N SER A 169 -9.82 -3.54 -8.91
CA SER A 169 -9.59 -3.95 -10.30
C SER A 169 -8.11 -3.95 -10.74
N GLY A 170 -7.19 -4.37 -9.86
CA GLY A 170 -5.76 -4.43 -10.15
C GLY A 170 -5.00 -3.10 -10.00
N ALA A 171 -5.64 -2.05 -9.48
CA ALA A 171 -5.05 -0.72 -9.31
C ALA A 171 -5.25 -0.16 -7.89
N ALA A 172 -4.37 0.76 -7.50
CA ALA A 172 -4.46 1.53 -6.25
C ALA A 172 -5.21 2.85 -6.45
N TRP A 173 -6.03 3.21 -5.47
CA TRP A 173 -6.92 4.37 -5.46
C TRP A 173 -6.78 5.15 -4.14
N CYS A 174 -6.95 6.47 -4.18
CA CYS A 174 -7.23 7.25 -2.97
C CYS A 174 -8.70 7.06 -2.57
N GLY A 175 -9.03 7.26 -1.28
CA GLY A 175 -10.39 7.03 -0.78
C GLY A 175 -11.46 7.78 -1.57
N ARG A 176 -11.26 9.08 -1.81
CA ARG A 176 -12.10 9.96 -2.62
C ARG A 176 -12.49 9.34 -3.97
N HIS A 177 -11.50 8.91 -4.77
CA HIS A 177 -11.76 8.34 -6.09
C HIS A 177 -12.24 6.88 -6.06
N TYR A 178 -11.89 6.10 -5.04
CA TYR A 178 -12.46 4.77 -4.84
C TYR A 178 -13.97 4.87 -4.57
N CYS A 179 -14.37 5.71 -3.61
CA CYS A 179 -15.77 5.88 -3.22
C CYS A 179 -16.63 6.38 -4.40
N GLU A 180 -16.20 7.45 -5.08
CA GLU A 180 -16.84 7.96 -6.31
C GLU A 180 -17.03 6.88 -7.39
N SER A 181 -16.12 5.92 -7.49
CA SER A 181 -16.20 4.83 -8.48
C SER A 181 -17.17 3.70 -8.10
N LEU A 182 -17.90 3.82 -6.99
CA LEU A 182 -18.89 2.86 -6.50
C LEU A 182 -20.24 3.52 -6.17
N ARG A 183 -20.24 4.73 -5.60
CA ARG A 183 -21.42 5.58 -5.43
C ARG A 183 -21.01 7.05 -5.63
N PRO A 184 -21.85 7.91 -6.22
CA PRO A 184 -21.63 9.35 -6.15
C PRO A 184 -21.67 9.81 -4.68
N ARG A 185 -21.00 10.93 -4.36
CA ARG A 185 -21.26 11.64 -3.10
C ARG A 185 -22.66 12.28 -3.16
N CYS A 186 -23.32 12.41 -2.02
CA CYS A 186 -24.52 13.23 -1.91
C CYS A 186 -24.12 14.72 -1.82
N ALA A 187 -25.06 15.63 -2.09
CA ALA A 187 -24.80 17.08 -2.13
C ALA A 187 -24.07 17.58 -0.86
N GLY A 188 -24.56 17.17 0.32
CA GLY A 188 -23.95 17.54 1.62
C GLY A 188 -22.53 17.03 1.87
N CYS A 189 -21.98 16.14 1.03
CA CYS A 189 -20.58 15.71 1.07
C CYS A 189 -19.67 16.43 0.04
N ASP A 190 -20.24 17.13 -0.95
CA ASP A 190 -19.48 18.00 -1.87
C ASP A 190 -19.58 19.50 -1.48
N GLU A 191 -20.38 19.84 -0.47
CA GLU A 191 -20.50 21.18 0.13
C GLU A 191 -19.41 21.53 1.18
N VAL A 192 -18.46 20.62 1.50
CA VAL A 192 -17.57 20.70 2.68
C VAL A 192 -16.09 20.43 2.40
#